data_AF-A0AA36HHM4-F1
#
_entry.id   AF-A0AA36HHM4-F1
#
_cell.length_a   1.000
_cell.length_b   1.000
_cell.length_c   1.000
_cell.angle_alpha   90.00
_cell.angle_beta   90.00
_cell.angle_gamma   90.00
#
_symmetry.space_group_name_H-M   'P 1'
#
loop_
_entity.id
_entity.type
_entity.pdbx_description
1 polymer ?
#
loop_
_entity_poly.entity_id
_entity_poly.type
_entity_poly.pdbx_seq_one_letter_code
_entity_poly.pdbx_strand_id
1 'polypeptide(L)'
;MYGLRMLVYVNASDYMPTTEATGVRLTIHDKEDFPFPDTFGYSAPTGYVSSFGLRLRKMTRLPAPYGDCVPDGKTSDYIYKNYEYSVEGCYRSCFQQLVLKECKCGDPRFPVPPGVAHCEAADPIARKCLDARMNELGGLHGSFRCRCQQPCRQSIYSVTYSPAKWPSLSLQIQLGSCNGTNAECNKHYKENGAMVEVFYEQLNFEMLTESEAYGFVNLLADFGGQLGLWCGISFLTCCEFVFLFLETTYMSAQHNWALYKKKKEEKAKKKKMFD
;
A
#
# COMPACT_ATOMS: atom_id res chain seq x y z
N MET A 1 -22.95 2.64 24.65
CA MET A 1 -22.09 2.40 23.47
C MET A 1 -20.67 2.71 23.88
N TYR A 2 -19.78 1.72 23.84
CA TYR A 2 -18.36 1.93 24.10
C TYR A 2 -17.73 2.39 22.78
N GLY A 3 -17.28 3.65 22.73
CA GLY A 3 -16.77 4.30 21.53
C GLY A 3 -16.43 5.76 21.80
N LEU A 4 -15.96 6.47 20.78
CA LEU A 4 -15.75 7.90 20.85
C LEU A 4 -17.08 8.60 20.58
N ARG A 5 -17.52 9.47 21.49
CA ARG A 5 -18.67 10.36 21.29
C ARG A 5 -18.25 11.77 21.60
N MET A 6 -18.36 12.66 20.63
CA MET A 6 -17.94 14.05 20.75
C MET A 6 -18.99 14.98 20.15
N LEU A 7 -19.25 16.09 20.84
CA LEU A 7 -20.00 17.19 20.26
C LEU A 7 -19.00 18.20 19.71
N VAL A 8 -19.08 18.46 18.41
CA VAL A 8 -18.27 19.47 17.74
C VAL A 8 -19.15 20.66 17.43
N TYR A 9 -18.62 21.85 17.72
CA TYR A 9 -19.29 23.09 17.44
C TYR A 9 -18.54 23.80 16.31
N VAL A 10 -19.22 24.02 15.19
CA VAL A 10 -18.72 24.81 14.06
C VAL A 10 -19.53 26.10 14.01
N ASN A 11 -18.84 27.23 14.12
CA ASN A 11 -19.50 28.52 14.10
C ASN A 11 -19.86 28.88 12.64
N ALA A 12 -21.06 28.51 12.20
CA ALA A 12 -21.47 28.66 10.80
C ALA A 12 -21.55 30.13 10.37
N SER A 13 -21.67 31.07 11.31
CA SER A 13 -21.64 32.51 11.01
C SER A 13 -20.28 33.00 10.47
N ASP A 14 -19.19 32.32 10.83
CA ASP A 14 -17.83 32.73 10.48
C ASP A 14 -17.39 32.16 9.13
N TYR A 15 -18.26 31.39 8.47
CA TYR A 15 -17.95 30.73 7.22
C TYR A 15 -17.89 31.78 6.10
N MET A 16 -16.94 31.61 5.18
CA MET A 16 -16.91 32.42 3.97
C MET A 16 -18.19 32.17 3.15
N PRO A 17 -18.73 33.21 2.46
CA PRO A 17 -19.95 33.08 1.66
C PRO A 17 -19.80 32.11 0.47
N THR A 18 -18.58 31.68 0.16
CA THR A 18 -18.27 30.67 -0.87
C THR A 18 -18.37 29.23 -0.36
N THR A 19 -18.55 29.01 0.94
CA THR A 19 -18.62 27.66 1.52
C THR A 19 -20.03 27.08 1.36
N GLU A 20 -20.15 25.96 0.63
CA GLU A 20 -21.46 25.37 0.30
C GLU A 20 -22.08 24.53 1.44
N ALA A 21 -21.27 23.94 2.33
CA ALA A 21 -21.71 22.98 3.32
C ALA A 21 -21.19 23.28 4.74
N THR A 22 -22.05 23.07 5.75
CA THR A 22 -21.71 23.23 7.17
C THR A 22 -21.55 21.87 7.85
N GLY A 23 -20.46 21.71 8.59
CA GLY A 23 -20.13 20.47 9.27
C GLY A 23 -18.64 20.31 9.47
N VAL A 24 -18.25 19.11 9.89
CA VAL A 24 -16.85 18.72 10.05
C VAL A 24 -16.51 17.53 9.18
N ARG A 25 -15.27 17.48 8.72
CA ARG A 25 -14.72 16.36 7.93
C ARG A 25 -13.78 15.57 8.83
N LEU A 26 -13.98 14.26 8.91
CA LEU A 26 -13.20 13.36 9.76
C LEU A 26 -12.65 12.20 8.96
N THR A 27 -11.49 11.70 9.37
CA THR A 27 -10.81 10.58 8.70
C THR A 27 -10.45 9.57 9.75
N ILE A 28 -10.78 8.31 9.50
CA ILE A 28 -10.41 7.20 10.37
C ILE A 28 -9.24 6.48 9.73
N HIS A 29 -8.12 6.41 10.43
CA HIS A 29 -6.88 5.81 9.93
C HIS A 29 -6.10 5.13 11.07
N ASP A 30 -5.12 4.30 10.72
CA ASP A 30 -4.21 3.70 11.70
C ASP A 30 -3.24 4.77 12.25
N LYS A 31 -2.69 4.55 13.45
CA LYS A 31 -1.80 5.50 14.13
C LYS A 31 -0.56 5.85 13.28
N GLU A 32 -0.07 4.90 12.51
CA GLU A 32 1.16 5.02 11.73
C GLU A 32 0.92 5.58 10.32
N ASP A 33 -0.34 5.70 9.90
CA ASP A 33 -0.73 6.26 8.61
C ASP A 33 -0.93 7.79 8.69
N PHE A 34 -0.60 8.48 7.59
CA PHE A 34 -0.90 9.90 7.48
C PHE A 34 -2.41 10.11 7.19
N PRO A 35 -3.11 10.98 7.93
CA PRO A 35 -4.51 11.28 7.63
C PRO A 35 -4.63 12.06 6.32
N PHE A 36 -5.38 11.52 5.36
CA PHE A 36 -5.76 12.24 4.14
C PHE A 36 -7.25 12.64 4.19
N PRO A 37 -7.62 13.73 4.89
CA PRO A 37 -9.02 14.14 5.00
C PRO A 37 -9.61 14.58 3.67
N ASP A 38 -8.81 15.10 2.75
CA ASP A 38 -9.31 15.54 1.45
C ASP A 38 -9.87 14.36 0.63
N THR A 39 -9.17 13.21 0.63
CA THR A 39 -9.53 12.03 -0.17
C THR A 39 -10.36 11.00 0.60
N PHE A 40 -9.99 10.68 1.84
CA PHE A 40 -10.63 9.63 2.66
C PHE A 40 -11.51 10.20 3.79
N GLY A 41 -11.82 11.49 3.75
CA GLY A 41 -12.66 12.13 4.75
C GLY A 41 -14.15 11.84 4.59
N TYR A 42 -14.80 11.56 5.71
CA TYR A 42 -16.24 11.49 5.86
C TYR A 42 -16.78 12.81 6.40
N SER A 43 -17.93 13.26 5.88
CA SER A 43 -18.58 14.49 6.33
C SER A 43 -19.60 14.20 7.42
N ALA A 44 -19.52 14.91 8.54
CA ALA A 44 -20.51 14.95 9.61
C ALA A 44 -21.20 16.33 9.61
N PRO A 45 -22.44 16.43 9.09
CA PRO A 45 -23.15 17.70 9.00
C PRO A 45 -23.63 18.21 10.36
N THR A 46 -23.85 19.53 10.46
CA THR A 46 -24.49 20.13 11.64
C THR A 46 -25.98 19.77 11.72
N GLY A 47 -26.51 19.68 12.94
CA GLY A 47 -27.90 19.31 13.20
C GLY A 47 -28.18 17.81 13.11
N TYR A 48 -27.13 16.99 13.13
CA TYR A 48 -27.21 15.54 13.10
C TYR A 48 -26.30 14.91 14.16
N VAL A 49 -26.72 13.73 14.64
CA VAL A 49 -25.82 12.73 15.18
C VAL A 49 -25.34 11.89 14.00
N SER A 50 -24.05 11.97 13.70
CA SER A 50 -23.36 11.19 12.70
C SER A 50 -22.66 10.03 13.37
N SER A 51 -23.20 8.84 13.17
CA SER A 51 -22.73 7.59 13.77
C SER A 51 -21.97 6.77 12.73
N PHE A 52 -20.68 6.53 13.00
CA PHE A 52 -19.72 5.83 12.15
C PHE A 52 -19.37 4.48 12.79
N GLY A 53 -19.88 3.40 12.19
CA GLY A 53 -19.54 2.02 12.54
C GLY A 53 -18.24 1.60 11.87
N LEU A 54 -17.28 1.09 12.65
CA LEU A 54 -15.97 0.66 12.18
C LEU A 54 -15.89 -0.87 12.09
N ARG A 55 -15.26 -1.36 11.02
CA ARG A 55 -14.78 -2.74 10.87
C ARG A 55 -13.33 -2.75 10.39
N LEU A 56 -12.44 -3.33 11.19
CA LEU A 56 -11.01 -3.42 10.86
C LEU A 56 -10.74 -4.61 9.92
N ARG A 57 -10.06 -4.35 8.80
CA ARG A 57 -9.58 -5.35 7.84
C ARG A 57 -8.08 -5.21 7.69
N LYS A 58 -7.32 -6.26 8.05
CA LYS A 58 -5.86 -6.32 7.86
C LYS A 58 -5.55 -7.09 6.60
N MET A 59 -4.90 -6.44 5.65
CA MET A 59 -4.53 -7.02 4.36
C MET A 59 -3.02 -7.24 4.30
N THR A 60 -2.63 -8.48 3.98
CA THR A 60 -1.23 -8.87 3.74
C THR A 60 -1.13 -9.47 2.35
N ARG A 61 -0.32 -8.84 1.49
CA ARG A 61 -0.09 -9.23 0.10
C ARG A 61 1.28 -9.85 -0.07
N LEU A 62 1.46 -10.68 -1.09
CA LEU A 62 2.76 -11.26 -1.40
C LEU A 62 3.60 -10.33 -2.28
N PRO A 63 4.91 -10.18 -1.99
CA PRO A 63 5.81 -9.44 -2.84
C PRO A 63 6.15 -10.22 -4.11
N ALA A 64 6.91 -9.59 -5.00
CA ALA A 64 7.46 -10.25 -6.18
C ALA A 64 8.30 -11.48 -5.75
N PRO A 65 8.19 -12.63 -6.45
CA PRO A 65 7.60 -12.85 -7.77
C PRO A 65 6.08 -13.19 -7.80
N TYR A 66 5.43 -13.35 -6.65
CA TYR A 66 4.03 -13.79 -6.60
C TYR A 66 3.01 -12.65 -6.72
N GLY A 67 3.38 -11.45 -6.27
CA GLY A 67 2.59 -10.23 -6.41
C GLY A 67 3.45 -9.01 -6.73
N ASP A 68 2.81 -7.84 -6.84
CA ASP A 68 3.45 -6.54 -7.09
C ASP A 68 3.10 -5.63 -5.89
N CYS A 69 3.65 -5.95 -4.72
CA CYS A 69 3.52 -5.10 -3.53
C CYS A 69 4.90 -4.64 -3.04
N VAL A 70 4.95 -3.50 -2.37
CA VAL A 70 6.20 -2.95 -1.83
C VAL A 70 6.24 -3.20 -0.32
N PRO A 71 7.26 -3.92 0.20
CA PRO A 71 7.39 -4.17 1.63
C PRO A 71 7.77 -2.90 2.40
N ASP A 72 8.71 -2.12 1.86
CA ASP A 72 9.14 -0.82 2.39
C ASP A 72 9.10 0.22 1.27
N GLY A 73 7.95 0.91 1.13
CA GLY A 73 7.76 1.91 0.06
C GLY A 73 8.36 3.29 0.36
N LYS A 74 9.06 3.46 1.49
CA LYS A 74 9.66 4.74 1.90
C LYS A 74 10.95 5.00 1.13
N THR A 75 10.83 5.61 -0.05
CA THR A 75 11.99 6.13 -0.81
C THR A 75 12.51 7.42 -0.15
N SER A 76 13.76 7.83 -0.43
CA SER A 76 14.34 9.13 0.03
C SER A 76 13.44 10.34 -0.24
N ASP A 77 12.66 10.20 -1.29
CA ASP A 77 11.80 11.16 -1.95
C ASP A 77 10.39 11.24 -1.36
N TYR A 78 10.07 10.33 -0.44
CA TYR A 78 8.79 10.32 0.25
C TYR A 78 8.68 11.47 1.24
N ILE A 79 7.69 12.35 1.05
CA ILE A 79 7.56 13.59 1.84
C ILE A 79 7.01 13.33 3.25
N TYR A 80 6.33 12.20 3.48
CA TYR A 80 5.71 11.82 4.76
C TYR A 80 6.61 10.89 5.59
N LYS A 81 7.87 11.29 5.84
CA LYS A 81 8.91 10.43 6.44
C LYS A 81 8.53 9.78 7.79
N ASN A 82 7.71 10.46 8.59
CA ASN A 82 7.30 9.99 9.92
C ASN A 82 6.16 8.96 9.88
N TYR A 83 5.56 8.71 8.72
CA TYR A 83 4.39 7.84 8.54
C TYR A 83 4.73 6.62 7.69
N GLU A 84 3.91 5.59 7.74
CA GLU A 84 4.00 4.44 6.84
C GLU A 84 3.73 4.83 5.38
N TYR A 85 4.18 3.97 4.48
CA TYR A 85 4.00 4.17 3.05
C TYR A 85 2.53 3.93 2.70
N SER A 86 1.91 4.92 2.07
CA SER A 86 0.58 4.82 1.49
C SER A 86 0.62 5.17 0.00
N VAL A 87 -0.32 4.62 -0.76
CA VAL A 87 -0.44 4.90 -2.20
C VAL A 87 -0.72 6.38 -2.45
N GLU A 88 -1.61 7.00 -1.68
CA GLU A 88 -1.88 8.45 -1.74
C GLU A 88 -0.65 9.28 -1.39
N GLY A 89 0.09 8.87 -0.35
CA GLY A 89 1.35 9.51 0.01
C GLY A 89 2.38 9.44 -1.11
N CYS A 90 2.45 8.33 -1.84
CA CYS A 90 3.33 8.15 -2.99
C CYS A 90 2.96 9.10 -4.13
N TYR A 91 1.69 9.16 -4.51
CA TYR A 91 1.23 10.06 -5.58
C TYR A 91 1.49 11.52 -5.24
N ARG A 92 1.18 11.93 -4.00
CA ARG A 92 1.46 13.29 -3.50
C ARG A 92 2.96 13.60 -3.45
N SER A 93 3.78 12.65 -3.01
CA SER A 93 5.24 12.81 -3.01
C SER A 93 5.76 12.98 -4.43
N CYS A 94 5.34 12.13 -5.35
CA CYS A 94 5.75 12.19 -6.74
C CYS A 94 5.35 13.53 -7.37
N PHE A 95 4.12 13.99 -7.12
CA PHE A 95 3.66 15.30 -7.61
C PHE A 95 4.50 16.43 -7.03
N GLN A 96 4.78 16.39 -5.73
CA GLN A 96 5.62 17.40 -5.09
C GLN A 96 7.02 17.45 -5.71
N GLN A 97 7.61 16.30 -6.07
CA GLN A 97 8.89 16.26 -6.76
C GLN A 97 8.86 16.89 -8.15
N LEU A 98 7.77 16.71 -8.90
CA LEU A 98 7.58 17.36 -10.19
C LEU A 98 7.59 18.89 -10.03
N VAL A 99 6.79 19.40 -9.09
CA VAL A 99 6.68 20.83 -8.82
C VAL A 99 8.03 21.39 -8.35
N LEU A 100 8.75 20.69 -7.48
CA LEU A 100 10.08 21.09 -7.03
C LEU A 100 11.09 21.16 -8.18
N LYS A 101 11.03 20.21 -9.13
CA LYS A 101 11.96 20.17 -10.27
C LYS A 101 11.70 21.29 -11.28
N GLU A 102 10.44 21.62 -11.52
CA GLU A 102 10.06 22.52 -12.61
C GLU A 102 9.76 23.95 -12.15
N CYS A 103 9.04 24.09 -11.04
CA CYS A 103 8.65 25.38 -10.47
C CYS A 103 9.63 25.89 -9.39
N LYS A 104 10.58 25.04 -8.93
CA LYS A 104 11.60 25.35 -7.90
C LYS A 104 11.04 25.76 -6.53
N CYS A 105 9.76 25.52 -6.29
CA CYS A 105 9.07 25.74 -5.02
C CYS A 105 8.17 24.55 -4.73
N GLY A 106 7.77 24.35 -3.47
CA GLY A 106 6.87 23.26 -3.10
C GLY A 106 5.41 23.68 -3.06
N ASP A 107 4.49 22.79 -3.44
CA ASP A 107 3.06 23.03 -3.30
C ASP A 107 2.72 23.27 -1.81
N PRO A 108 2.02 24.36 -1.45
CA PRO A 108 1.61 24.64 -0.07
C PRO A 108 0.69 23.60 0.58
N ARG A 109 -0.01 22.78 -0.22
CA ARG A 109 -0.95 21.75 0.26
C ARG A 109 -0.25 20.52 0.83
N PHE A 110 1.03 20.32 0.49
CA PHE A 110 1.80 19.14 0.89
C PHE A 110 3.05 19.56 1.67
N PRO A 111 3.56 18.68 2.56
CA PRO A 111 4.84 18.91 3.21
C PRO A 111 5.97 19.10 2.19
N VAL A 112 6.93 19.97 2.52
CA VAL A 112 8.14 20.19 1.72
C VAL A 112 9.36 19.57 2.40
N PRO A 113 10.33 19.05 1.64
CA PRO A 113 11.62 18.64 2.18
C PRO A 113 12.35 19.79 2.88
N PRO A 114 13.23 19.49 3.87
CA PRO A 114 13.99 20.52 4.56
C PRO A 114 14.90 21.27 3.58
N GLY A 115 14.90 22.60 3.66
CA GLY A 115 15.70 23.47 2.79
C GLY A 115 14.96 24.01 1.56
N VAL A 116 13.69 23.64 1.35
CA VAL A 116 12.85 24.22 0.29
C VAL A 116 11.65 24.95 0.90
N ALA A 117 11.35 26.14 0.36
CA ALA A 117 10.18 26.91 0.75
C ALA A 117 8.95 26.55 -0.09
N HIS A 118 7.77 26.79 0.48
CA HIS A 118 6.52 26.69 -0.26
C HIS A 118 6.43 27.80 -1.31
N CYS A 119 5.69 27.54 -2.40
CA CYS A 119 5.38 28.56 -3.40
C CYS A 119 4.56 29.69 -2.75
N GLU A 120 5.03 30.93 -2.88
CA GLU A 120 4.30 32.09 -2.37
C GLU A 120 3.09 32.40 -3.27
N ALA A 121 1.94 32.67 -2.66
CA ALA A 121 0.73 33.06 -3.40
C ALA A 121 0.89 34.41 -4.12
N ALA A 122 1.81 35.25 -3.63
CA ALA A 122 2.12 36.56 -4.21
C ALA A 122 2.94 36.47 -5.50
N ASP A 123 3.72 35.40 -5.70
CA ASP A 123 4.55 35.24 -6.89
C ASP A 123 3.69 34.75 -8.09
N PRO A 124 3.47 35.60 -9.11
CA PRO A 124 2.65 35.22 -10.25
C PRO A 124 3.30 34.14 -11.14
N ILE A 125 4.63 34.00 -11.11
CA ILE A 125 5.36 33.02 -11.92
C ILE A 125 5.20 31.64 -11.29
N ALA A 126 5.49 31.52 -9.99
CA ALA A 126 5.31 30.30 -9.23
C ALA A 126 3.85 29.81 -9.29
N ARG A 127 2.88 30.73 -9.11
CA ARG A 127 1.45 30.40 -9.17
C ARG A 127 1.03 29.86 -10.54
N LYS A 128 1.45 30.51 -11.64
CA LYS A 128 1.14 30.03 -12.99
C LYS A 128 1.76 28.67 -13.29
N CYS A 129 2.97 28.42 -12.79
CA CYS A 129 3.64 27.14 -12.94
C CYS A 129 2.87 26.02 -12.21
N LEU A 130 2.48 26.28 -10.96
CA LEU A 130 1.73 25.32 -10.16
C LEU A 130 0.38 24.98 -10.78
N ASP A 131 -0.36 25.98 -11.24
CA ASP A 131 -1.66 25.82 -11.90
C ASP A 131 -1.53 25.02 -13.22
N ALA A 132 -0.51 25.32 -14.02
CA ALA A 132 -0.23 24.57 -15.25
C ALA A 132 0.01 23.08 -14.97
N ARG A 133 0.82 22.74 -13.96
CA ARG A 133 1.11 21.33 -13.61
C ARG A 133 -0.05 20.62 -12.94
N MET A 134 -0.84 21.34 -12.15
CA MET A 134 -2.08 20.79 -11.59
C MET A 134 -3.10 20.46 -12.68
N ASN A 135 -3.24 21.33 -13.69
CA ASN A 135 -4.13 21.08 -14.83
C ASN A 135 -3.63 19.95 -15.74
N GLU A 136 -2.31 19.81 -15.91
CA GLU A 136 -1.72 18.69 -16.65
C GLU A 136 -1.96 17.34 -15.96
N LEU A 137 -1.89 17.32 -14.62
CA LEU A 137 -2.20 16.13 -13.82
C LEU A 137 -3.68 15.74 -13.90
N GLY A 138 -4.58 16.74 -13.94
CA GLY A 138 -6.03 16.55 -14.05
C GLY A 138 -6.52 16.27 -15.47
N GLY A 139 -5.66 16.44 -16.48
CA GLY A 139 -6.02 16.24 -17.88
C GLY A 139 -6.06 14.76 -18.30
N LEU A 140 -6.96 14.43 -19.24
CA LEU A 140 -7.11 13.10 -19.86
C LEU A 140 -5.83 12.59 -20.57
N HIS A 141 -4.79 13.42 -20.67
CA HIS A 141 -3.51 13.18 -21.35
C HIS A 141 -2.31 13.48 -20.43
N GLY A 142 -2.48 13.40 -19.12
CA GLY A 142 -1.37 13.58 -18.17
C GLY A 142 -0.27 12.54 -18.39
N SER A 143 0.91 12.98 -18.82
CA SER A 143 2.12 12.16 -19.06
C SER A 143 2.81 11.71 -17.75
N PHE A 144 2.11 11.81 -16.62
CA PHE A 144 2.70 11.67 -15.31
C PHE A 144 2.81 10.19 -14.91
N ARG A 145 3.99 9.60 -15.16
CA ARG A 145 4.30 8.21 -14.85
C ARG A 145 4.87 8.05 -13.46
N CYS A 146 4.02 8.05 -12.43
CA CYS A 146 4.42 7.61 -11.09
C CYS A 146 4.03 6.16 -10.88
N ARG A 147 5.01 5.32 -10.60
CA ARG A 147 4.77 3.92 -10.25
C ARG A 147 4.56 3.81 -8.74
N CYS A 148 3.31 4.05 -8.32
CA CYS A 148 2.89 3.88 -6.93
C CYS A 148 2.16 2.56 -6.76
N GLN A 149 2.86 1.60 -6.16
CA GLN A 149 2.39 0.23 -5.92
C GLN A 149 1.72 0.13 -4.54
N GLN A 150 0.89 -0.88 -4.31
CA GLN A 150 0.23 -1.08 -3.01
C GLN A 150 1.23 -1.60 -1.96
N PRO A 151 1.11 -1.20 -0.68
CA PRO A 151 1.93 -1.77 0.39
C PRO A 151 1.60 -3.25 0.59
N CYS A 152 2.62 -4.05 0.96
CA CYS A 152 2.41 -5.45 1.28
C CYS A 152 1.60 -5.65 2.57
N ARG A 153 1.65 -4.70 3.51
CA ARG A 153 0.88 -4.75 4.75
C ARG A 153 0.05 -3.48 4.86
N GLN A 154 -1.25 -3.64 5.12
CA GLN A 154 -2.16 -2.50 5.21
C GLN A 154 -3.29 -2.78 6.20
N SER A 155 -3.56 -1.82 7.08
CA SER A 155 -4.76 -1.79 7.92
C SER A 155 -5.81 -0.91 7.24
N ILE A 156 -6.98 -1.46 6.93
CA ILE A 156 -8.10 -0.72 6.33
C ILE A 156 -9.27 -0.71 7.29
N TYR A 157 -9.76 0.48 7.62
CA TYR A 157 -10.98 0.67 8.40
C TYR A 157 -12.16 0.84 7.44
N SER A 158 -13.03 -0.16 7.35
CA SER A 158 -14.30 -0.04 6.66
C SER A 158 -15.28 0.71 7.56
N VAL A 159 -15.94 1.73 7.01
CA VAL A 159 -16.82 2.62 7.78
C VAL A 159 -18.24 2.57 7.23
N THR A 160 -19.20 2.31 8.09
CA THR A 160 -20.63 2.42 7.80
C THR A 160 -21.19 3.71 8.41
N TYR A 161 -21.86 4.53 7.61
CA TYR A 161 -22.40 5.81 8.05
C TYR A 161 -23.90 5.73 8.35
N SER A 162 -24.31 6.30 9.48
CA SER A 162 -25.72 6.42 9.87
C SER A 162 -25.99 7.79 10.51
N PRO A 163 -26.87 8.62 9.93
CA PRO A 163 -27.27 9.89 10.52
C PRO A 163 -28.61 9.80 11.28
N ALA A 164 -28.72 10.56 12.37
CA ALA A 164 -29.98 10.84 13.06
C ALA A 164 -30.12 12.34 13.33
N LYS A 165 -31.34 12.89 13.29
CA LYS A 165 -31.56 14.32 13.52
C LYS A 165 -31.24 14.71 14.96
N TRP A 166 -30.50 15.80 15.15
CA TRP A 166 -30.12 16.31 16.47
C TRP A 166 -30.13 17.85 16.52
N PRO A 167 -30.58 18.48 17.61
CA PRO A 167 -31.23 17.88 18.78
C PRO A 167 -32.69 17.48 18.55
N SER A 168 -33.22 16.62 19.44
CA SER A 168 -34.64 16.30 19.46
C SER A 168 -35.45 17.45 20.08
N LEU A 169 -36.73 17.58 19.73
CA LEU A 169 -37.59 18.68 20.20
C LEU A 169 -37.72 18.71 21.73
N SER A 170 -37.60 17.54 22.38
CA SER A 170 -37.73 17.35 23.82
C SER A 170 -36.41 17.46 24.58
N LEU A 171 -35.27 17.54 23.89
CA LEU A 171 -33.97 17.62 24.55
C LEU A 171 -33.74 19.04 25.06
N GLN A 172 -33.67 19.19 26.39
CA GLN A 172 -33.15 20.41 27.02
C GLN A 172 -31.63 20.29 27.10
N ILE A 173 -30.92 20.96 26.18
CA ILE A 173 -29.46 20.95 26.17
C ILE A 173 -28.97 21.86 27.30
N GLN A 174 -28.55 21.27 28.42
CA GLN A 174 -27.91 21.98 29.54
C GLN A 174 -26.39 22.14 29.36
N LEU A 175 -25.88 22.06 28.14
CA LEU A 175 -24.51 22.52 27.86
C LEU A 175 -24.55 24.05 27.94
N GLY A 176 -23.98 24.62 29.00
CA GLY A 176 -24.03 26.04 29.39
C GLY A 176 -23.41 27.07 28.42
N SER A 177 -23.56 26.85 27.12
CA SER A 177 -23.08 27.70 26.02
C SER A 177 -24.17 28.62 25.45
N CYS A 178 -25.45 28.43 25.80
CA CYS A 178 -26.55 29.26 25.28
C CYS A 178 -27.36 29.91 26.41
N ASN A 179 -27.43 31.24 26.40
CA ASN A 179 -28.09 32.05 27.43
C ASN A 179 -29.44 32.61 26.94
N GLY A 180 -30.32 31.74 26.43
CA GLY A 180 -31.59 32.10 25.78
C GLY A 180 -32.70 31.07 25.99
N THR A 181 -33.82 31.19 25.26
CA THR A 181 -34.91 30.22 25.36
C THR A 181 -34.51 28.85 24.78
N ASN A 182 -35.14 27.76 25.23
CA ASN A 182 -34.86 26.41 24.72
C ASN A 182 -35.02 26.30 23.19
N ALA A 183 -35.94 27.07 22.59
CA ALA A 183 -36.16 27.05 21.15
C ALA A 183 -35.02 27.71 20.36
N GLU A 184 -34.52 28.85 20.83
CA GLU A 184 -33.37 29.55 20.24
C GLU A 184 -32.09 28.73 20.39
N CYS A 185 -31.91 28.14 21.57
CA CYS A 185 -30.81 27.23 21.87
C CYS A 185 -30.82 26.01 20.93
N ASN A 186 -31.98 25.38 20.73
CA ASN A 186 -32.11 24.25 19.82
C ASN A 186 -31.85 24.63 18.36
N LYS A 187 -32.28 25.83 17.93
CA LYS A 187 -31.96 26.36 16.59
C LYS A 187 -30.45 26.55 16.43
N HIS A 188 -29.82 27.17 17.42
CA HIS A 188 -28.39 27.42 17.44
C HIS A 188 -27.56 26.13 17.38
N TYR A 189 -27.91 25.11 18.18
CA TYR A 189 -27.24 23.81 18.13
C TYR A 189 -27.53 23.03 16.85
N LYS A 190 -28.69 23.22 16.24
CA LYS A 190 -29.00 22.61 14.94
C LYS A 190 -28.16 23.21 13.81
N GLU A 191 -27.90 24.51 13.85
CA GLU A 191 -27.10 25.20 12.82
C GLU A 191 -25.60 24.98 13.00
N ASN A 192 -25.12 24.97 14.25
CA ASN A 192 -23.69 25.00 14.57
C ASN A 192 -23.16 23.69 15.19
N GLY A 193 -24.01 22.83 15.74
CA GLY A 193 -23.57 21.63 16.46
C GLY A 193 -23.63 20.38 15.58
N ALA A 194 -22.53 19.62 15.54
CA ALA A 194 -22.45 18.29 14.93
C ALA A 194 -22.07 17.27 16.01
N MET A 195 -22.92 16.28 16.26
CA MET A 195 -22.60 15.19 17.19
C MET A 195 -21.97 14.05 16.39
N VAL A 196 -20.76 13.64 16.77
CA VAL A 196 -20.01 12.58 16.10
C VAL A 196 -19.86 11.40 17.04
N GLU A 197 -20.24 10.22 16.56
CA GLU A 197 -20.11 8.96 17.27
C GLU A 197 -19.31 7.98 16.41
N VAL A 198 -18.21 7.45 16.95
CA VAL A 198 -17.37 6.45 16.28
C VAL A 198 -17.27 5.23 17.18
N PHE A 199 -17.66 4.07 16.67
CA PHE A 199 -17.67 2.83 17.43
C PHE A 199 -17.33 1.63 16.54
N TYR A 200 -16.85 0.54 17.14
CA TYR A 200 -16.68 -0.72 16.43
C TYR A 200 -18.03 -1.44 16.30
N GLU A 201 -18.38 -1.86 15.09
CA GLU A 201 -19.61 -2.63 14.85
C GLU A 201 -19.56 -3.97 15.58
N GLN A 202 -18.38 -4.60 15.56
CA GLN A 202 -18.09 -5.89 16.17
C GLN A 202 -16.66 -5.85 16.74
N LEU A 203 -16.40 -6.59 17.82
CA LEU A 203 -15.06 -6.74 18.42
C LEU A 203 -14.20 -7.79 17.69
N ASN A 204 -14.41 -7.96 16.38
CA ASN A 204 -13.63 -8.83 15.53
C ASN A 204 -12.90 -8.00 14.46
N PHE A 205 -11.91 -8.62 13.83
CA PHE A 205 -11.22 -8.05 12.69
C PHE A 205 -11.10 -9.12 11.61
N GLU A 206 -11.10 -8.69 10.36
CA GLU A 206 -10.93 -9.56 9.21
C GLU A 206 -9.46 -9.56 8.80
N MET A 207 -8.88 -10.75 8.62
CA MET A 207 -7.53 -10.89 8.06
C MET A 207 -7.63 -11.45 6.65
N LEU A 208 -7.09 -10.71 5.68
CA LEU A 208 -6.93 -11.14 4.30
C LEU A 208 -5.45 -11.31 4.02
N THR A 209 -4.99 -12.56 3.98
CA THR A 209 -3.59 -12.90 3.76
C THR A 209 -3.44 -13.70 2.48
N GLU A 210 -2.63 -13.20 1.54
CA GLU A 210 -2.24 -13.95 0.36
C GLU A 210 -1.16 -14.97 0.71
N SER A 211 -1.31 -16.19 0.20
CA SER A 211 -0.35 -17.29 0.34
C SER A 211 -0.06 -17.89 -1.02
N GLU A 212 1.16 -18.41 -1.22
CA GLU A 212 1.50 -19.08 -2.48
C GLU A 212 0.56 -20.27 -2.71
N ALA A 213 -0.06 -20.33 -3.88
CA ALA A 213 -0.96 -21.43 -4.21
C ALA A 213 -0.20 -22.75 -4.41
N TYR A 214 1.06 -22.66 -4.83
CA TYR A 214 1.89 -23.81 -5.15
C TYR A 214 3.36 -23.56 -4.79
N GLY A 215 3.81 -24.17 -3.70
CA GLY A 215 5.19 -24.08 -3.25
C GLY A 215 6.11 -25.08 -3.97
N PHE A 216 7.42 -24.86 -3.85
CA PHE A 216 8.44 -25.74 -4.42
C PHE A 216 8.34 -27.20 -3.94
N VAL A 217 7.92 -27.40 -2.69
CA VAL A 217 7.73 -28.75 -2.11
C VAL A 217 6.59 -29.50 -2.81
N ASN A 218 5.48 -28.81 -3.10
CA ASN A 218 4.36 -29.40 -3.84
C ASN A 218 4.79 -29.74 -5.27
N LEU A 219 5.59 -28.88 -5.90
CA LEU A 219 6.17 -29.13 -7.23
C LEU A 219 7.00 -30.42 -7.26
N LEU A 220 7.90 -30.59 -6.30
CA LEU A 220 8.71 -31.81 -6.21
C LEU A 220 7.88 -33.05 -5.89
N ALA A 221 6.86 -32.91 -5.04
CA ALA A 221 5.98 -34.01 -4.69
C ALA A 221 5.17 -34.49 -5.91
N ASP A 222 4.60 -33.57 -6.70
CA ASP A 222 3.84 -33.93 -7.89
C ASP A 222 4.74 -34.49 -9.00
N PHE A 223 5.93 -33.91 -9.20
CA PHE A 223 6.88 -34.41 -10.19
C PHE A 223 7.39 -35.82 -9.81
N GLY A 224 7.76 -36.02 -8.54
CA GLY A 224 8.16 -37.33 -8.02
C GLY A 224 7.01 -38.33 -8.04
N GLY A 225 5.78 -37.89 -7.75
CA GLY A 225 4.59 -38.72 -7.79
C GLY A 225 4.27 -39.20 -9.21
N GLN A 226 4.33 -38.31 -10.21
CA GLN A 226 4.10 -38.68 -11.60
C GLN A 226 5.22 -39.60 -12.13
N LEU A 227 6.50 -39.29 -11.89
CA LEU A 227 7.60 -40.15 -12.34
C LEU A 227 7.59 -41.53 -11.64
N GLY A 228 7.25 -41.56 -10.35
CA GLY A 228 7.10 -42.80 -9.59
C GLY A 228 5.93 -43.65 -10.07
N LEU A 229 4.79 -43.02 -10.40
CA LEU A 229 3.60 -43.73 -10.86
C LEU A 229 3.77 -44.31 -12.28
N TRP A 230 4.30 -43.52 -13.22
CA TRP A 230 4.35 -43.90 -14.63
C TRP A 230 5.59 -44.73 -14.98
N CYS A 231 6.75 -44.40 -14.40
CA CYS A 231 8.01 -45.04 -14.75
C CYS A 231 8.59 -45.89 -13.62
N GLY A 232 8.00 -45.87 -12.41
CA GLY A 232 8.58 -46.52 -11.23
C GLY A 232 9.91 -45.90 -10.80
N ILE A 233 10.25 -44.72 -11.34
CA ILE A 233 11.55 -44.08 -11.10
C ILE A 233 11.48 -43.39 -9.73
N SER A 234 12.41 -43.75 -8.87
CA SER A 234 12.67 -43.11 -7.60
C SER A 234 13.99 -42.36 -7.62
N PHE A 235 14.24 -41.56 -6.57
CA PHE A 235 15.53 -40.91 -6.37
C PHE A 235 16.70 -41.92 -6.38
N LEU A 236 16.48 -43.12 -5.81
CA LEU A 236 17.50 -44.18 -5.77
C LEU A 236 17.82 -44.70 -7.18
N THR A 237 16.82 -44.89 -8.04
CA THR A 237 17.06 -45.30 -9.43
C THR A 237 17.85 -44.24 -10.21
N CYS A 238 17.64 -42.94 -9.96
CA CYS A 238 18.47 -41.90 -10.55
C CYS A 238 19.94 -41.99 -10.08
N CYS A 239 20.18 -42.22 -8.79
CA CYS A 239 21.53 -42.43 -8.27
C CYS A 239 22.21 -43.64 -8.92
N GLU A 240 21.48 -44.73 -9.14
CA GLU A 240 21.98 -45.94 -9.80
C GLU A 240 22.43 -45.66 -11.24
N PHE A 241 21.63 -44.93 -12.03
CA PHE A 241 22.02 -44.52 -13.38
C PHE A 241 23.28 -43.65 -13.40
N VAL A 242 23.44 -42.74 -12.43
CA VAL A 242 24.63 -41.89 -12.32
C VAL A 242 25.87 -42.73 -12.00
N PHE A 243 25.78 -43.66 -11.05
CA PHE A 243 26.90 -44.56 -10.74
C PHE A 243 27.26 -45.43 -11.94
N LEU A 244 26.28 -46.01 -12.61
CA LEU A 244 26.50 -46.84 -13.79
C LEU A 244 27.16 -46.04 -14.93
N PHE A 245 26.78 -44.79 -15.12
CA PHE A 245 27.41 -43.90 -16.11
C PHE A 245 28.88 -43.57 -15.75
N LEU A 246 29.16 -43.29 -14.48
CA LEU A 246 30.52 -43.04 -14.00
C LEU A 246 31.41 -44.28 -14.14
N GLU A 247 30.93 -45.46 -13.80
CA GLU A 247 31.69 -46.71 -13.95
C GLU A 247 31.93 -47.06 -15.42
N THR A 248 30.92 -46.92 -16.29
CA THR A 248 31.09 -47.21 -17.72
C THR A 248 32.05 -46.22 -18.40
N THR A 249 31.99 -44.93 -18.06
CA THR A 249 32.95 -43.95 -18.58
C THR A 249 34.36 -44.20 -18.05
N TYR A 250 34.52 -44.58 -16.78
CA TYR A 250 35.80 -44.98 -16.21
C TYR A 250 36.39 -46.21 -16.91
N MET A 251 35.60 -47.28 -17.08
CA MET A 251 36.03 -48.49 -17.79
C MET A 251 36.35 -48.22 -19.27
N SER A 252 35.56 -47.39 -19.95
CA SER A 252 35.82 -47.00 -21.34
C SER A 252 37.11 -46.17 -21.47
N ALA A 253 37.37 -45.26 -20.52
CA ALA A 253 38.61 -44.50 -20.46
C ALA A 253 39.82 -45.40 -20.20
N GLN A 254 39.72 -46.37 -19.28
CA GLN A 254 40.77 -47.36 -19.05
C GLN A 254 41.03 -48.24 -20.27
N HIS A 255 39.98 -48.70 -20.95
CA HIS A 255 40.10 -49.52 -22.16
C HIS A 255 40.79 -48.75 -23.29
N ASN A 256 40.38 -47.51 -23.54
CA ASN A 256 41.02 -46.64 -24.53
C ASN A 256 42.47 -46.30 -24.16
N TRP A 257 42.77 -46.10 -22.87
CA TRP A 257 44.12 -45.87 -22.39
C TRP A 257 45.03 -47.10 -22.57
N ALA A 258 44.52 -48.30 -22.30
CA ALA A 258 45.24 -49.56 -22.53
C ALA A 258 45.52 -49.80 -24.03
N LEU A 259 44.55 -49.52 -24.91
CA LEU A 259 44.74 -49.57 -26.37
C LEU A 259 45.76 -48.54 -26.85
N TYR A 260 45.73 -47.32 -26.28
CA TYR A 260 46.72 -46.29 -26.58
C TYR A 260 48.14 -46.72 -26.17
N LYS A 261 48.28 -47.33 -24.98
CA LYS A 261 49.55 -47.87 -24.49
C LYS A 261 50.09 -48.98 -25.40
N LYS A 262 49.26 -49.94 -25.81
CA LYS A 262 49.65 -51.00 -26.76
C LYS A 262 50.13 -50.42 -28.10
N LYS A 263 49.39 -49.46 -28.68
CA LYS A 263 49.80 -48.79 -29.94
C LYS A 263 51.12 -48.03 -29.79
N LYS A 264 51.37 -47.42 -28.63
CA LYS A 264 52.63 -46.73 -28.32
C LYS A 264 53.80 -47.72 -28.21
N GLU A 265 53.60 -48.86 -27.56
CA GLU A 265 54.59 -49.94 -27.45
C GLU A 265 54.90 -50.57 -28.82
N GLU A 266 53.90 -50.80 -29.68
CA GLU A 266 54.10 -51.30 -31.04
C GLU A 266 54.88 -50.29 -31.91
N LYS A 267 54.57 -48.99 -31.83
CA LYS A 267 55.35 -47.95 -32.51
C LYS A 267 56.80 -47.90 -32.01
N ALA A 268 57.03 -48.06 -30.71
CA ALA A 268 58.36 -48.11 -30.14
C ALA A 268 59.16 -49.35 -30.58
N LYS A 269 58.51 -50.53 -30.69
CA LYS A 269 59.12 -51.75 -31.24
C LYS A 269 59.46 -51.61 -32.73
N LYS A 270 58.57 -51.04 -33.55
CA LYS A 270 58.86 -50.78 -34.97
C LYS A 270 60.03 -49.80 -35.15
N LYS A 271 60.16 -48.80 -34.28
CA LYS A 271 61.27 -47.85 -34.34
C LYS A 271 62.62 -48.51 -34.02
N LYS A 272 62.66 -49.46 -33.07
CA LYS A 272 63.86 -50.24 -32.72
C LYS A 272 64.26 -51.32 -33.75
N MET A 273 63.44 -51.59 -34.75
CA MET A 273 63.70 -52.57 -35.81
C MET A 273 64.25 -51.91 -37.09
N PHE A 274 64.26 -50.56 -37.13
CA PHE A 274 64.73 -49.74 -38.25
C PHE A 274 66.02 -48.95 -37.93
N ASP A 275 66.57 -49.14 -36.73
CA ASP A 275 67.94 -48.76 -36.32
C ASP A 275 68.79 -50.04 -36.22
#